data_AF-A0A4Y2KUE5-F1
#
_entry.id   AF-A0A4Y2KUE5-F1
#
_cell.length_a   1.000
_cell.length_b   1.000
_cell.length_c   1.000
_cell.angle_alpha   90.00
_cell.angle_beta   90.00
_cell.angle_gamma   90.00
#
_symmetry.space_group_name_H-M   'P 1'
#
loop_
_entity.id
_entity.type
_entity.pdbx_description
1 polymer ?
#
loop_
_entity_poly.entity_id
_entity_poly.type
_entity_poly.pdbx_seq_one_letter_code
_entity_poly.pdbx_strand_id
1 'polypeptide(L)'
;MWKSYISKSVAAELSLSAISKETVAHTLFGGARTEPKLLNKYHVKLCSLSQYEHPDLEFDFLDQDVICGDIPRISKGPILKELKRNTIWLSDIGSDCPKIDMLIGSDIYGKILTGLVKQLKVGLTAVNTKLGWVVCGKFDDSPIQIDQSASILCAGLAVRDYNISDLWNLETIGILDAQHNLTKAAEEEIAHEQFLNSLNRNEEGRYCVGLAWLGNDQQLPNNRFVAEGRLFSVRRKLKSLNKYGDYDQVFRD
;
A
#
# COMPACT_ATOMS: atom_id res chain seq x y z
N MET A 1 -5.24 -3.98 2.49
CA MET A 1 -4.47 -5.21 2.14
C MET A 1 -5.48 -6.33 2.00
N TRP A 2 -5.38 -7.17 0.96
CA TRP A 2 -6.36 -8.22 0.70
C TRP A 2 -6.22 -9.34 1.72
N LYS A 3 -7.32 -9.63 2.42
CA LYS A 3 -7.44 -10.70 3.42
C LYS A 3 -7.75 -12.04 2.75
N SER A 4 -7.47 -13.12 3.46
CA SER A 4 -7.84 -14.47 3.06
C SER A 4 -9.21 -14.89 3.60
N TYR A 5 -9.97 -15.66 2.81
CA TYR A 5 -11.35 -16.04 3.12
C TYR A 5 -11.62 -17.54 2.93
N ILE A 6 -12.58 -18.05 3.69
CA ILE A 6 -13.14 -19.41 3.59
C ILE A 6 -14.67 -19.33 3.51
N SER A 7 -15.31 -20.22 2.76
CA SER A 7 -16.76 -20.23 2.65
C SER A 7 -17.39 -20.70 3.97
N LYS A 8 -18.51 -20.08 4.38
CA LYS A 8 -19.23 -20.51 5.59
C LYS A 8 -19.65 -21.98 5.53
N SER A 9 -20.02 -22.47 4.34
CA SER A 9 -20.38 -23.86 4.14
C SER A 9 -19.22 -24.80 4.46
N VAL A 10 -18.01 -24.52 3.96
CA VAL A 10 -16.84 -25.36 4.20
C VAL A 10 -16.35 -25.23 5.64
N ALA A 11 -16.39 -24.03 6.22
CA ALA A 11 -16.05 -23.85 7.63
C ALA A 11 -16.96 -24.69 8.56
N ALA A 12 -18.26 -24.77 8.24
CA ALA A 12 -19.22 -25.61 8.95
C ALA A 12 -19.00 -27.10 8.70
N GLU A 13 -18.77 -27.51 7.44
CA GLU A 13 -18.50 -28.91 7.07
C GLU A 13 -17.25 -29.46 7.78
N LEU A 14 -16.19 -28.65 7.83
CA LEU A 14 -14.95 -28.96 8.54
C LEU A 14 -15.07 -28.82 10.07
N SER A 15 -16.25 -28.44 10.58
CA SER A 15 -16.52 -28.24 12.01
C SER A 15 -15.54 -27.27 12.69
N LEU A 16 -15.13 -26.21 11.98
CA LEU A 16 -14.17 -25.23 12.51
C LEU A 16 -14.83 -24.35 13.58
N SER A 17 -14.12 -24.13 14.67
CA SER A 17 -14.51 -23.16 15.70
C SER A 17 -13.97 -21.77 15.38
N ALA A 18 -14.84 -20.76 15.49
CA ALA A 18 -14.42 -19.37 15.35
C ALA A 18 -13.54 -18.97 16.53
N ILE A 19 -12.36 -18.42 16.25
CA ILE A 19 -11.40 -18.00 17.28
C ILE A 19 -11.64 -16.55 17.67
N SER A 20 -12.06 -15.73 16.71
CA SER A 20 -12.43 -14.34 16.95
C SER A 20 -13.39 -13.84 15.88
N LYS A 21 -13.78 -12.57 15.98
CA LYS A 21 -14.54 -11.87 14.95
C LYS A 21 -13.81 -10.61 14.54
N GLU A 22 -13.87 -10.27 13.25
CA GLU A 22 -13.25 -9.06 12.69
C GLU A 22 -14.30 -8.29 11.89
N THR A 23 -14.39 -6.98 12.11
CA THR A 23 -15.24 -6.10 11.29
C THR A 23 -14.47 -5.69 10.04
N VAL A 24 -14.98 -6.04 8.87
CA VAL A 24 -14.32 -5.79 7.58
C VAL A 24 -15.24 -5.03 6.63
N ALA A 25 -14.68 -4.02 5.97
CA ALA A 25 -15.26 -3.35 4.83
C ALA A 25 -14.28 -3.49 3.65
N HIS A 26 -14.80 -3.72 2.45
CA HIS A 26 -14.00 -3.87 1.24
C HIS A 26 -14.05 -2.59 0.43
N THR A 27 -12.89 -2.16 -0.06
CA THR A 27 -12.81 -1.11 -1.09
C THR A 27 -12.65 -1.78 -2.45
N LEU A 28 -13.58 -1.50 -3.35
CA LEU A 28 -13.68 -2.05 -4.69
C LEU A 28 -12.95 -1.16 -5.70
N PHE A 29 -12.79 -1.65 -6.92
CA PHE A 29 -12.30 -0.84 -8.02
C PHE A 29 -13.22 0.38 -8.23
N GLY A 30 -12.62 1.55 -8.49
CA GLY A 30 -13.34 2.82 -8.53
C GLY A 30 -13.57 3.46 -7.16
N GLY A 31 -12.99 2.92 -6.08
CA GLY A 31 -13.02 3.52 -4.74
C GLY A 31 -14.32 3.31 -3.97
N ALA A 32 -15.31 2.62 -4.56
CA ALA A 32 -16.53 2.27 -3.85
C ALA A 32 -16.22 1.39 -2.64
N ARG A 33 -16.88 1.65 -1.50
CA ARG A 33 -16.65 0.92 -0.25
C ARG A 33 -17.93 0.20 0.16
N THR A 34 -17.80 -1.07 0.54
CA THR A 34 -18.93 -1.83 1.08
C THR A 34 -19.22 -1.40 2.52
N GLU A 35 -20.44 -1.66 2.97
CA GLU A 35 -20.75 -1.53 4.39
C GLU A 35 -19.88 -2.48 5.23
N PRO A 36 -19.42 -2.04 6.42
CA PRO A 36 -18.68 -2.91 7.33
C PRO A 36 -19.53 -4.09 7.80
N LYS A 37 -18.99 -5.30 7.70
CA LYS A 37 -19.62 -6.54 8.16
C LYS A 37 -18.75 -7.21 9.22
N LEU A 38 -19.39 -7.77 10.24
CA LEU A 38 -18.72 -8.58 11.26
C LEU A 38 -18.60 -10.02 10.75
N LEU A 39 -17.36 -10.49 10.56
CA LEU A 39 -17.04 -11.82 10.04
C LEU A 39 -16.38 -12.65 11.12
N ASN A 40 -16.60 -13.97 11.09
CA ASN A 40 -15.89 -14.89 11.98
C ASN A 40 -14.52 -15.20 11.40
N LYS A 41 -13.54 -15.35 12.29
CA LYS A 41 -12.16 -15.69 11.95
C LYS A 41 -11.87 -17.11 12.42
N TYR A 42 -11.34 -17.92 11.52
CA TYR A 42 -10.98 -19.32 11.74
C TYR A 42 -9.50 -19.52 11.52
N HIS A 43 -8.90 -20.46 12.25
CA HIS A 43 -7.55 -20.94 11.97
C HIS A 43 -7.66 -22.24 11.19
N VAL A 44 -7.03 -22.28 10.02
CA VAL A 44 -7.18 -23.35 9.04
C VAL A 44 -5.83 -23.92 8.71
N LYS A 45 -5.78 -25.25 8.73
CA LYS A 45 -4.62 -26.04 8.33
C LYS A 45 -4.77 -26.47 6.87
N LEU A 46 -3.79 -26.12 6.05
CA LEU A 46 -3.71 -26.41 4.64
C LEU A 46 -2.59 -27.41 4.37
N CYS A 47 -2.93 -28.48 3.66
CA CYS A 47 -2.00 -29.53 3.28
C CYS A 47 -1.74 -29.46 1.77
N SER A 48 -0.48 -29.63 1.35
CA SER A 48 -0.18 -29.84 -0.06
C SER A 48 -0.79 -31.16 -0.53
N LEU A 49 -1.27 -31.18 -1.78
CA LEU A 49 -1.66 -32.41 -2.45
C LEU A 49 -0.46 -33.35 -2.68
N SER A 50 0.74 -32.78 -2.86
CA SER A 50 2.01 -33.50 -2.77
C SER A 50 2.48 -33.55 -1.32
N GLN A 51 1.90 -34.45 -0.52
CA GLN A 51 2.12 -34.61 0.94
C GLN A 51 3.59 -34.74 1.39
N TYR A 52 4.55 -34.82 0.46
CA TYR A 52 5.97 -35.06 0.73
C TYR A 52 6.88 -33.85 0.50
N GLU A 53 6.39 -32.74 -0.08
CA GLU A 53 7.27 -31.62 -0.44
C GLU A 53 7.33 -30.53 0.63
N HIS A 54 6.23 -30.28 1.36
CA HIS A 54 6.14 -29.18 2.31
C HIS A 54 5.34 -29.56 3.56
N PRO A 55 5.70 -29.01 4.74
CA PRO A 55 4.93 -29.18 5.95
C PRO A 55 3.56 -28.51 5.81
N ASP A 56 2.61 -28.96 6.62
CA ASP A 56 1.30 -28.35 6.71
C ASP A 56 1.41 -26.87 7.05
N LEU A 57 0.56 -26.06 6.43
CA LEU A 57 0.55 -24.62 6.56
C LEU A 57 -0.66 -24.18 7.37
N GLU A 58 -0.45 -23.33 8.34
CA GLU A 58 -1.50 -22.87 9.24
C GLU A 58 -1.67 -21.36 9.12
N PHE A 59 -2.88 -20.93 8.78
CA PHE A 59 -3.21 -19.51 8.62
C PHE A 59 -4.63 -19.21 9.03
N ASP A 60 -4.91 -17.92 9.20
CA ASP A 60 -6.24 -17.46 9.56
C ASP A 60 -7.03 -17.00 8.34
N PHE A 61 -8.32 -17.35 8.33
CA PHE A 61 -9.27 -17.01 7.27
C PHE A 61 -10.53 -16.40 7.86
N LEU A 62 -11.09 -15.41 7.17
CA LEU A 62 -12.40 -14.86 7.49
C LEU A 62 -13.50 -15.62 6.75
N ASP A 63 -14.67 -15.78 7.35
CA ASP A 63 -15.78 -16.38 6.63
C ASP A 63 -16.42 -15.44 5.60
N GLN A 64 -16.97 -16.05 4.55
CA GLN A 64 -17.83 -15.38 3.59
C GLN A 64 -18.87 -16.36 3.03
N ASP A 65 -20.06 -15.86 2.69
CA ASP A 65 -21.11 -16.72 2.10
C ASP A 65 -20.73 -17.20 0.70
N VAL A 66 -20.26 -16.28 -0.13
CA VAL A 66 -19.79 -16.52 -1.50
C VAL A 66 -18.46 -15.82 -1.70
N ILE A 67 -17.42 -16.59 -2.05
CA ILE A 67 -16.04 -16.08 -2.18
C ILE A 67 -15.89 -15.26 -3.46
N CYS A 68 -16.26 -15.84 -4.60
CA CYS A 68 -16.28 -15.16 -5.89
C CYS A 68 -17.34 -15.79 -6.81
N GLY A 69 -17.62 -15.11 -7.92
CA GLY A 69 -18.41 -15.66 -9.01
C GLY A 69 -17.62 -16.71 -9.81
N ASP A 70 -18.18 -17.10 -10.96
CA ASP A 70 -17.61 -18.14 -11.80
C ASP A 70 -16.22 -17.76 -12.31
N ILE A 71 -15.24 -18.61 -12.01
CA ILE A 71 -13.88 -18.52 -12.54
C ILE A 71 -13.71 -19.64 -13.56
N PRO A 72 -13.38 -19.31 -14.83
CA PRO A 72 -13.17 -20.33 -15.84
C PRO A 72 -11.91 -21.14 -15.54
N ARG A 73 -12.01 -22.46 -15.68
CA ARG A 73 -10.85 -23.36 -15.64
C ARG A 73 -10.02 -23.25 -16.91
N ILE A 74 -8.76 -23.68 -16.81
CA ILE A 74 -7.90 -23.81 -17.99
C ILE A 74 -8.49 -24.87 -18.91
N SER A 75 -8.78 -24.46 -20.14
CA SER A 75 -9.34 -25.33 -21.17
C SER A 75 -8.32 -26.35 -21.67
N LYS A 76 -8.82 -27.46 -22.22
CA LYS A 76 -7.96 -28.49 -22.81
C LYS A 76 -7.36 -27.96 -24.12
N GLY A 77 -6.15 -27.43 -24.03
CA GLY A 77 -5.46 -26.81 -25.16
C GLY A 77 -3.96 -27.15 -25.28
N PRO A 78 -3.24 -26.51 -26.22
CA PRO A 78 -1.80 -26.69 -26.41
C PRO A 78 -0.99 -26.44 -25.12
N ILE A 79 -1.50 -25.58 -24.24
CA ILE A 79 -0.90 -25.26 -22.93
C ILE A 79 -0.69 -26.49 -22.06
N LEU A 80 -1.59 -27.48 -22.09
CA LEU A 80 -1.45 -28.70 -21.30
C LEU A 80 -0.23 -29.52 -21.73
N LYS A 81 0.10 -29.53 -23.03
CA LYS A 81 1.31 -30.19 -23.54
C LYS A 81 2.57 -29.50 -23.03
N GLU A 82 2.55 -28.18 -22.93
CA GLU A 82 3.66 -27.39 -22.41
C GLU A 82 3.84 -27.56 -20.90
N LEU A 83 2.75 -27.54 -20.12
CA LEU A 83 2.78 -27.82 -18.69
C LEU A 83 3.38 -29.20 -18.42
N LYS A 84 2.94 -30.22 -19.15
CA LYS A 84 3.47 -31.59 -19.05
C LYS A 84 4.96 -31.68 -19.38
N ARG A 85 5.43 -31.00 -20.44
CA ARG A 85 6.86 -30.92 -20.79
C ARG A 85 7.68 -30.27 -19.69
N ASN A 86 7.10 -29.30 -18.99
CA ASN A 86 7.71 -28.60 -17.87
C ASN A 86 7.54 -29.31 -16.53
N THR A 87 7.00 -30.53 -16.52
CA THR A 87 6.66 -31.32 -15.31
C THR A 87 5.79 -30.55 -14.32
N ILE A 88 4.89 -29.69 -14.84
CA ILE A 88 3.90 -28.96 -14.06
C ILE A 88 2.56 -29.70 -14.14
N TRP A 89 1.98 -29.99 -12.98
CA TRP A 89 0.67 -30.61 -12.84
C TRP A 89 -0.29 -29.62 -12.19
N LEU A 90 -1.46 -29.45 -12.79
CA LEU A 90 -2.55 -28.64 -12.26
C LEU A 90 -3.73 -29.56 -11.95
N SER A 91 -4.37 -29.33 -10.81
CA SER A 91 -5.60 -30.02 -10.41
C SER A 91 -6.85 -29.42 -11.05
N ASP A 92 -6.80 -28.15 -11.45
CA ASP A 92 -7.95 -27.36 -11.88
C ASP A 92 -8.02 -27.23 -13.42
N ILE A 93 -8.27 -28.35 -14.10
CA ILE A 93 -8.37 -28.44 -15.58
C ILE A 93 -9.76 -28.98 -15.94
N GLY A 94 -10.49 -28.28 -16.82
CA GLY A 94 -11.85 -28.70 -17.17
C GLY A 94 -12.61 -27.65 -17.95
N SER A 95 -13.86 -27.97 -18.26
CA SER A 95 -14.83 -27.03 -18.86
C SER A 95 -15.88 -26.56 -17.85
N ASP A 96 -15.82 -27.06 -16.62
CA ASP A 96 -16.68 -26.68 -15.51
C ASP A 96 -16.12 -25.45 -14.77
N CYS A 97 -17.01 -24.71 -14.11
CA CYS A 97 -16.68 -23.58 -13.25
C CYS A 97 -17.09 -23.96 -11.83
N PRO A 98 -16.24 -24.69 -11.07
CA PRO A 98 -16.58 -25.07 -9.71
C PRO A 98 -16.72 -23.81 -8.84
N LYS A 99 -17.58 -23.89 -7.83
CA LYS A 99 -17.62 -22.88 -6.79
C LYS A 99 -16.26 -22.83 -6.09
N ILE A 100 -15.76 -21.63 -5.85
CA ILE A 100 -14.55 -21.41 -5.05
C ILE A 100 -14.95 -21.29 -3.58
N ASP A 101 -14.39 -22.15 -2.74
CA ASP A 101 -14.66 -22.13 -1.30
C ASP A 101 -13.57 -21.47 -0.48
N MET A 102 -12.42 -21.15 -1.07
CA MET A 102 -11.31 -20.56 -0.34
C MET A 102 -10.54 -19.58 -1.21
N LEU A 103 -10.22 -18.42 -0.65
CA LEU A 103 -9.43 -17.37 -1.30
C LEU A 103 -8.20 -17.07 -0.46
N ILE A 104 -7.03 -17.18 -1.08
CA ILE A 104 -5.75 -16.79 -0.50
C ILE A 104 -5.45 -15.34 -0.90
N GLY A 105 -5.49 -14.46 0.09
CA GLY A 105 -5.17 -13.04 -0.05
C GLY A 105 -3.67 -12.76 0.04
N SER A 106 -3.33 -11.48 -0.11
CA SER A 106 -1.94 -10.98 -0.03
C SER A 106 -1.29 -11.16 1.34
N ASP A 107 -2.11 -11.30 2.39
CA ASP A 107 -1.68 -11.58 3.77
C ASP A 107 -1.04 -12.97 3.95
N ILE A 108 -1.39 -13.92 3.07
CA ILE A 108 -0.85 -15.28 3.05
C ILE A 108 0.01 -15.54 1.81
N TYR A 109 -0.39 -15.05 0.64
CA TYR A 109 0.20 -15.42 -0.66
C TYR A 109 1.73 -15.33 -0.68
N GLY A 110 2.31 -14.25 -0.15
CA GLY A 110 3.77 -14.07 -0.10
C GLY A 110 4.51 -15.14 0.74
N LYS A 111 3.86 -15.74 1.73
CA LYS A 111 4.46 -16.74 2.64
C LYS A 111 4.51 -18.15 2.04
N ILE A 112 3.70 -18.40 1.01
CA ILE A 112 3.58 -19.71 0.36
C ILE A 112 4.34 -19.80 -0.96
N LEU A 113 4.94 -18.71 -1.44
CA LEU A 113 5.79 -18.72 -2.64
C LEU A 113 7.07 -19.51 -2.38
N THR A 114 7.46 -20.35 -3.33
CA THR A 114 8.77 -21.05 -3.29
C THR A 114 9.85 -20.32 -4.10
N GLY A 115 9.46 -19.34 -4.91
CA GLY A 115 10.34 -18.58 -5.80
C GLY A 115 10.59 -19.24 -7.15
N LEU A 116 10.12 -20.48 -7.37
CA LEU A 116 10.20 -21.10 -8.68
C LEU A 116 9.12 -20.54 -9.61
N VAL A 117 9.56 -19.90 -10.67
CA VAL A 117 8.70 -19.28 -11.68
C VAL A 117 9.12 -19.82 -13.06
N LYS A 118 8.14 -20.26 -13.84
CA LYS A 118 8.33 -20.65 -15.24
C LYS A 118 7.46 -19.80 -16.15
N GLN A 119 8.11 -19.10 -17.07
CA GLN A 119 7.40 -18.42 -18.15
C GLN A 119 6.95 -19.45 -19.18
N LEU A 120 5.65 -19.47 -19.46
CA LEU A 120 5.04 -20.31 -20.48
C LEU A 120 4.80 -19.49 -21.74
N LYS A 121 4.51 -20.16 -22.85
CA LYS A 121 4.10 -19.47 -24.07
C LYS A 121 2.79 -18.71 -23.86
N VAL A 122 2.54 -17.76 -24.76
CA VAL A 122 1.28 -16.99 -24.82
C VAL A 122 1.07 -16.03 -23.63
N GLY A 123 2.13 -15.71 -22.87
CA GLY A 123 2.04 -14.71 -21.79
C GLY A 123 1.49 -15.26 -20.47
N LEU A 124 1.47 -16.59 -20.32
CA LEU A 124 1.21 -17.26 -19.05
C LEU A 124 2.49 -17.44 -18.24
N THR A 125 2.34 -17.41 -16.92
CA THR A 125 3.40 -17.65 -15.96
C THR A 125 2.92 -18.72 -14.97
N ALA A 126 3.69 -19.78 -14.82
CA ALA A 126 3.51 -20.76 -13.76
C ALA A 126 4.36 -20.37 -12.56
N VAL A 127 3.75 -20.30 -11.38
CA VAL A 127 4.40 -20.01 -10.11
C VAL A 127 4.22 -21.21 -9.20
N ASN A 128 5.31 -21.71 -8.64
CA ASN A 128 5.24 -22.78 -7.66
C ASN A 128 5.00 -22.19 -6.26
N THR A 129 4.06 -22.79 -5.56
CA THR A 129 3.75 -22.48 -4.17
C THR A 129 3.89 -23.75 -3.34
N LYS A 130 3.93 -23.59 -2.01
CA LYS A 130 3.93 -24.71 -1.07
C LYS A 130 2.68 -25.59 -1.15
N LEU A 131 1.62 -25.14 -1.81
CA LEU A 131 0.37 -25.88 -2.04
C LEU A 131 0.28 -26.51 -3.45
N GLY A 132 1.29 -26.28 -4.29
CA GLY A 132 1.32 -26.73 -5.68
C GLY A 132 1.53 -25.59 -6.67
N TRP A 133 1.47 -25.93 -7.96
CA TRP A 133 1.64 -24.98 -9.05
C TRP A 133 0.36 -24.19 -9.31
N VAL A 134 0.49 -22.87 -9.47
CA VAL A 134 -0.55 -21.98 -9.95
C VAL A 134 -0.13 -21.38 -11.28
N VAL A 135 -1.10 -21.10 -12.16
CA VAL A 135 -0.86 -20.43 -13.44
C VAL A 135 -1.63 -19.12 -13.45
N CYS A 136 -0.97 -18.04 -13.86
CA CYS A 136 -1.56 -16.73 -14.02
C CYS A 136 -1.07 -16.08 -15.32
N GLY A 137 -1.77 -15.05 -15.77
CA GLY A 137 -1.44 -14.32 -16.99
C GLY A 137 -2.55 -14.37 -18.02
N LYS A 138 -2.31 -13.72 -19.15
CA LYS A 138 -3.29 -13.66 -20.23
C LYS A 138 -3.25 -14.98 -21.00
N PHE A 139 -4.41 -15.56 -21.25
CA PHE A 139 -4.55 -16.73 -22.09
C PHE A 139 -5.32 -16.35 -23.35
N ASP A 140 -4.60 -16.17 -24.46
CA ASP A 140 -5.20 -15.88 -25.77
C ASP A 140 -5.41 -17.20 -26.53
N ASP A 141 -6.55 -17.87 -26.30
CA ASP A 141 -6.93 -19.05 -27.08
C ASP A 141 -8.39 -18.88 -27.56
N SER A 142 -8.55 -18.24 -28.73
CA SER A 142 -9.74 -18.15 -29.61
C SER A 142 -10.43 -16.77 -29.79
N PRO A 143 -11.06 -16.51 -30.98
CA PRO A 143 -11.40 -15.19 -31.52
C PRO A 143 -12.79 -14.66 -31.14
N ILE A 144 -13.45 -15.20 -30.12
CA ILE A 144 -14.81 -14.79 -29.74
C ILE A 144 -14.77 -14.29 -28.30
N GLN A 145 -14.87 -12.96 -28.16
CA GLN A 145 -15.09 -12.30 -26.88
C GLN A 145 -16.51 -12.60 -26.41
N ILE A 146 -16.67 -13.65 -25.62
CA ILE A 146 -17.87 -13.83 -24.79
C ILE A 146 -17.42 -13.58 -23.36
N ASP A 147 -17.82 -12.42 -22.83
CA ASP A 147 -17.84 -12.00 -21.42
C ASP A 147 -17.03 -12.90 -20.46
N GLN A 148 -15.69 -12.86 -20.61
CA GLN A 148 -14.81 -13.61 -19.74
C GLN A 148 -14.56 -12.77 -18.49
N SER A 149 -15.14 -13.20 -17.36
CA SER A 149 -14.82 -12.70 -16.03
C SER A 149 -13.32 -12.89 -15.76
N ALA A 150 -12.54 -11.83 -15.95
CA ALA A 150 -11.11 -11.84 -15.65
C ALA A 150 -10.90 -11.77 -14.13
N SER A 151 -10.32 -12.81 -13.53
CA SER A 151 -9.84 -12.75 -12.15
C SER A 151 -8.51 -11.97 -12.12
N ILE A 152 -8.52 -10.79 -11.50
CA ILE A 152 -7.35 -9.92 -11.42
C ILE A 152 -6.61 -10.20 -10.11
N LEU A 153 -5.34 -10.61 -10.22
CA LEU A 153 -4.39 -10.57 -9.10
C LEU A 153 -4.09 -9.10 -8.79
N CYS A 154 -4.83 -8.50 -7.87
CA CYS A 154 -4.68 -7.10 -7.53
C CYS A 154 -3.67 -6.94 -6.38
N ALA A 155 -2.44 -6.55 -6.70
CA ALA A 155 -1.46 -6.16 -5.70
C ALA A 155 -1.79 -4.74 -5.18
N GLY A 156 -2.68 -4.67 -4.20
CA GLY A 156 -2.97 -3.47 -3.42
C GLY A 156 -3.98 -2.49 -4.01
N LEU A 157 -5.25 -2.59 -3.58
CA LEU A 157 -6.15 -1.45 -3.55
C LEU A 157 -5.89 -0.68 -2.25
N ALA A 158 -4.91 0.22 -2.27
CA ALA A 158 -4.75 1.22 -1.23
C ALA A 158 -5.40 2.52 -1.69
N VAL A 159 -6.74 2.53 -1.79
CA VAL A 159 -7.48 3.79 -1.78
C VAL A 159 -7.67 4.12 -0.30
N ARG A 160 -6.69 4.81 0.28
CA ARG A 160 -6.96 5.58 1.49
C ARG A 160 -7.73 6.82 1.01
N ASP A 161 -8.92 7.01 1.55
CA ASP A 161 -9.68 8.26 1.40
C ASP A 161 -8.90 9.37 2.11
N TYR A 162 -7.86 9.88 1.47
CA TYR A 162 -7.19 11.09 1.92
C TYR A 162 -8.07 12.26 1.50
N ASN A 163 -8.49 13.07 2.47
CA ASN A 163 -9.06 14.35 2.12
C ASN A 163 -7.92 15.18 1.51
N ILE A 164 -8.15 15.84 0.37
CA ILE A 164 -7.14 16.73 -0.23
C ILE A 164 -6.68 17.79 0.78
N SER A 165 -7.54 18.16 1.73
CA SER A 165 -7.19 19.04 2.84
C SER A 165 -6.07 18.50 3.74
N ASP A 166 -5.95 17.17 3.89
CA ASP A 166 -4.92 16.52 4.72
C ASP A 166 -3.52 16.67 4.11
N LEU A 167 -3.43 16.81 2.78
CA LEU A 167 -2.18 17.03 2.06
C LEU A 167 -1.56 18.41 2.35
N TRP A 168 -2.39 19.38 2.72
CA TRP A 168 -1.98 20.74 3.05
C TRP A 168 -1.82 20.96 4.55
N ASN A 169 -2.20 19.98 5.37
CA ASN A 169 -2.05 20.08 6.80
C ASN A 169 -0.62 19.68 7.21
N LEU A 170 0.18 20.67 7.63
CA LEU A 170 1.56 20.49 8.08
C LEU A 170 1.68 19.52 9.27
N GLU A 171 0.61 19.34 10.05
CA GLU A 171 0.56 18.37 11.15
C GLU A 171 0.50 16.92 10.65
N THR A 172 -0.08 16.68 9.47
CA THR A 172 -0.29 15.33 8.92
C THR A 172 1.03 14.71 8.42
N ILE A 173 2.01 15.54 8.05
CA ILE A 173 3.36 15.11 7.63
C ILE A 173 4.30 14.86 8.82
N GLY A 174 3.80 14.92 10.06
CA GLY A 174 4.60 14.65 11.27
C GLY A 174 5.59 15.76 11.63
N ILE A 175 5.43 16.96 11.06
CA ILE A 175 6.09 18.17 11.54
C ILE A 175 5.23 18.72 12.68
N LEU A 176 5.34 18.07 13.84
CA LEU A 176 4.80 18.60 15.08
C LEU A 176 5.90 19.43 15.71
N ASP A 177 5.71 20.75 15.80
CA ASP A 177 6.55 21.57 16.66
C ASP A 177 6.35 21.06 18.09
N ALA A 178 7.42 20.56 18.70
CA ALA A 178 7.41 20.00 20.07
C ALA A 178 6.99 21.02 21.16
N GLN A 179 6.61 22.23 20.77
CA GLN A 179 6.27 23.36 21.61
C GLN A 179 4.82 23.82 21.51
N HIS A 180 3.96 23.21 20.68
CA HIS A 180 2.51 23.51 20.69
C HIS A 180 1.85 22.95 21.96
N ASN A 181 2.00 23.69 23.06
CA ASN A 181 1.31 23.43 24.33
C ASN A 181 0.00 24.23 24.46
N LEU A 182 -0.37 25.00 23.44
CA LEU A 182 -1.56 25.85 23.43
C LEU A 182 -2.56 25.35 22.40
N THR A 183 -3.85 25.52 22.70
CA THR A 183 -4.91 25.29 21.73
C THR A 183 -4.90 26.41 20.70
N LYS A 184 -5.25 26.11 19.44
CA LYS A 184 -5.31 27.07 18.33
C LYS A 184 -6.01 28.40 18.69
N ALA A 185 -7.11 28.32 19.44
CA ALA A 185 -7.87 29.50 19.88
C ALA A 185 -7.07 30.40 20.85
N ALA A 186 -6.24 29.82 21.71
CA ALA A 186 -5.40 30.59 22.62
C ALA A 186 -4.24 31.28 21.88
N GLU A 187 -3.72 30.66 20.82
CA GLU A 187 -2.67 31.26 19.98
C GLU A 187 -3.19 32.42 19.14
N GLU A 188 -4.40 32.28 18.60
CA GLU A 188 -5.10 33.35 17.87
C GLU A 188 -5.34 34.58 18.78
N GLU A 189 -5.73 34.37 20.03
CA GLU A 189 -5.92 35.45 21.00
C GLU A 189 -4.60 36.18 21.33
N ILE A 190 -3.52 35.43 21.59
CA ILE A 190 -2.20 36.00 21.87
C ILE A 190 -1.68 36.82 20.66
N ALA A 191 -1.82 36.28 19.44
CA ALA A 191 -1.43 36.98 18.23
C ALA A 191 -2.26 38.26 18.01
N HIS A 192 -3.55 38.22 18.34
CA HIS A 192 -4.43 39.38 18.28
C HIS A 192 -4.02 40.48 19.25
N GLU A 193 -3.72 40.14 20.51
CA GLU A 193 -3.22 41.09 21.50
C GLU A 193 -1.87 41.69 21.09
N GLN A 194 -0.93 40.87 20.59
CA GLN A 194 0.37 41.34 20.10
C GLN A 194 0.24 42.30 18.91
N PHE A 195 -0.71 42.04 18.00
CA PHE A 195 -1.01 42.91 16.88
C PHE A 195 -1.49 44.29 17.36
N LEU A 196 -2.47 44.32 18.27
CA LEU A 196 -3.01 45.57 18.81
C LEU A 196 -1.94 46.38 19.56
N ASN A 197 -1.12 45.71 20.36
CA ASN A 197 -0.07 46.37 21.14
C ASN A 197 1.09 46.90 20.29
N SER A 198 1.36 46.29 19.13
CA SER A 198 2.49 46.66 18.27
C SER A 198 2.12 47.60 17.11
N LEU A 199 0.82 47.83 16.89
CA LEU A 199 0.30 48.75 15.87
C LEU A 199 0.67 50.20 16.22
N ASN A 200 1.57 50.78 15.44
CA ASN A 200 1.98 52.18 15.58
C ASN A 200 2.06 52.87 14.21
N ARG A 201 2.14 54.19 14.20
CA ARG A 201 2.31 54.98 12.97
C ARG A 201 3.68 55.62 12.96
N ASN A 202 4.45 55.41 11.89
CA ASN A 202 5.77 56.01 11.76
C ASN A 202 5.69 57.52 11.46
N GLU A 203 6.83 58.22 11.53
CA GLU A 203 6.93 59.67 11.27
C GLU A 203 6.46 60.07 9.85
N GLU A 204 6.47 59.14 8.90
CA GLU A 204 5.96 59.32 7.53
C GLU A 204 4.46 59.04 7.39
N GLY A 205 3.76 58.73 8.49
CA GLY A 205 2.32 58.48 8.49
C GLY A 205 1.90 57.10 7.97
N ARG A 206 2.80 56.11 7.90
CA ARG A 206 2.50 54.71 7.55
C ARG A 206 2.28 53.86 8.80
N TYR A 207 1.38 52.89 8.70
CA TYR A 207 1.16 51.91 9.77
C TYR A 207 2.31 50.91 9.81
N CYS A 208 2.86 50.70 11.00
CA CYS A 208 3.85 49.71 11.33
C CYS A 208 3.27 48.76 12.36
N VAL A 209 3.51 47.46 12.17
CA VAL A 209 3.05 46.41 13.07
C VAL A 209 4.26 45.55 13.41
N GLY A 210 4.38 45.16 14.68
CA GLY A 210 5.42 44.23 15.11
C GLY A 210 5.11 42.82 14.62
N LEU A 211 6.13 42.07 14.22
CA LEU A 211 5.96 40.66 13.89
C LEU A 211 5.50 39.89 15.14
N ALA A 212 4.43 39.12 15.01
CA ALA A 212 3.89 38.27 16.07
C ALA A 212 4.79 37.04 16.25
N TRP A 213 5.85 37.18 17.04
CA TRP A 213 6.70 36.08 17.43
C TRP A 213 6.08 35.36 18.64
N LEU A 214 6.13 34.02 18.62
CA LEU A 214 5.87 33.22 19.80
C LEU A 214 6.87 33.64 20.89
N GLY A 215 6.39 33.93 22.11
CA GLY A 215 7.18 34.48 23.22
C GLY A 215 8.27 33.56 23.79
N ASN A 216 8.58 32.47 23.10
CA ASN A 216 9.74 31.67 23.40
C ASN A 216 10.94 32.29 22.69
N ASP A 217 11.78 33.01 23.44
CA ASP A 217 13.17 33.25 23.07
C ASP A 217 13.91 31.90 23.05
N GLN A 218 13.63 31.08 22.03
CA GLN A 218 14.48 29.96 21.72
C GLN A 218 15.82 30.55 21.30
N GLN A 219 16.84 30.41 22.15
CA GLN A 219 18.21 30.62 21.72
C GLN A 219 18.52 29.57 20.65
N LEU A 220 18.40 29.99 19.39
CA LEU A 220 18.80 29.16 18.27
C LEU A 220 20.27 28.79 18.45
N PRO A 221 20.64 27.50 18.34
CA PRO A 221 22.01 27.09 18.51
C PRO A 221 22.88 27.78 17.44
N ASN A 222 24.04 28.28 17.86
CA ASN A 222 24.96 28.98 16.96
C ASN A 222 25.47 28.01 15.88
N ASN A 223 24.96 28.16 14.66
CA ASN A 223 25.30 27.32 13.51
C ASN A 223 26.41 27.91 12.62
N ARG A 224 27.06 29.01 13.05
CA ARG A 224 28.06 29.73 12.26
C ARG A 224 29.19 28.83 11.78
N PHE A 225 29.78 28.03 12.68
CA PHE A 225 30.90 27.16 12.34
C PHE A 225 30.52 26.11 11.27
N VAL A 226 29.31 25.55 11.36
CA VAL A 226 28.79 24.58 10.40
C VAL A 226 28.54 25.24 9.04
N ALA A 227 27.94 26.44 9.05
CA ALA A 227 27.70 27.21 7.84
C ALA A 227 29.01 27.61 7.13
N GLU A 228 30.00 28.11 7.88
CA GLU A 228 31.33 28.43 7.36
C GLU A 228 32.04 27.18 6.80
N GLY A 229 31.98 26.04 7.50
CA GLY A 229 32.55 24.78 7.03
C GLY A 229 31.93 24.29 5.71
N ARG A 230 30.58 24.39 5.59
CA ARG A 230 29.86 24.09 4.35
C ARG A 230 30.26 25.05 3.23
N LEU A 231 30.35 26.34 3.52
CA LEU A 231 30.78 27.37 2.57
C LEU A 231 32.18 27.09 2.03
N PHE A 232 33.15 26.79 2.89
CA PHE A 232 34.52 26.48 2.46
C PHE A 232 34.58 25.21 1.61
N SER A 233 33.79 24.20 1.96
CA SER A 233 33.71 22.95 1.20
C SER A 233 33.11 23.17 -0.19
N VAL A 234 32.00 23.90 -0.28
CA VAL A 234 31.36 24.28 -1.55
C VAL A 234 32.30 25.12 -2.40
N ARG A 235 32.96 26.13 -1.81
CA ARG A 235 33.96 26.95 -2.49
C ARG A 235 35.10 26.12 -3.07
N ARG A 236 35.62 25.13 -2.32
CA ARG A 236 36.69 24.24 -2.80
C ARG A 236 36.21 23.38 -3.97
N LYS A 237 35.00 22.85 -3.89
CA LYS A 237 34.37 22.05 -4.96
C LYS A 237 34.11 22.89 -6.23
N LEU A 238 33.62 24.11 -6.08
CA LEU A 238 33.39 25.03 -7.21
C LEU A 238 34.70 25.43 -7.89
N LYS A 239 35.77 25.65 -7.12
CA LYS A 239 37.10 25.89 -7.68
C LYS A 239 37.65 24.68 -8.44
N SER A 240 37.51 23.46 -7.91
CA SER A 240 37.94 22.25 -8.64
C SER A 240 37.15 21.99 -9.93
N LEU A 241 35.89 22.44 -9.97
CA LEU A 241 35.04 22.34 -11.16
C LEU A 241 35.19 23.55 -12.10
N ASN A 242 36.05 24.53 -11.76
CA ASN A 242 36.25 25.78 -12.47
C ASN A 242 34.96 26.62 -12.68
N LYS A 243 33.96 26.47 -11.80
CA LYS A 243 32.64 27.15 -11.86
C LYS A 243 32.46 28.26 -10.84
N TYR A 244 33.53 28.63 -10.12
CA TYR A 244 33.43 29.63 -9.06
C TYR A 244 33.04 31.01 -9.61
N GLY A 245 33.61 31.43 -10.75
CA GLY A 245 33.31 32.72 -11.39
C GLY A 245 31.86 32.84 -11.84
N ASP A 246 31.32 31.80 -12.48
CA ASP A 246 29.93 31.77 -12.96
C ASP A 246 28.93 31.98 -11.83
N TYR A 247 29.16 31.33 -10.68
CA TYR A 247 28.30 31.49 -9.50
C TYR A 247 28.47 32.85 -8.83
N ASP A 248 29.70 33.36 -8.79
CA ASP A 248 30.01 34.66 -8.19
C ASP A 248 29.38 35.82 -8.97
N GLN A 249 29.17 35.65 -10.28
CA GLN A 249 28.47 36.62 -11.12
C GLN A 249 26.98 36.75 -10.76
N VAL A 250 26.29 35.64 -10.48
CA VAL A 250 24.85 35.63 -10.14
C VAL A 250 24.54 36.41 -8.86
N PHE A 251 25.48 36.49 -7.91
CA PHE A 251 25.28 37.24 -6.66
C PHE A 251 25.69 38.71 -6.74
N ARG A 252 26.26 39.16 -7.87
CA ARG A 252 26.66 40.55 -8.11
C ARG A 252 25.66 41.32 -8.96
N ASP A 253 24.71 40.62 -9.59
CA ASP A 253 23.54 41.17 -10.28
C ASP A 253 22.39 41.41 -9.29
#